data_AF-A0A943XGH3-F1
#
_entry.id   AF-A0A943XGH3-F1
#
_cell.length_a   1.000
_cell.length_b   1.000
_cell.length_c   1.000
_cell.angle_alpha   90.00
_cell.angle_beta   90.00
_cell.angle_gamma   90.00
#
_symmetry.space_group_name_H-M   'P 1'
#
loop_
_entity.id
_entity.type
_entity.pdbx_description
1 polymer ?
#
loop_
_entity_poly.entity_id
_entity_poly.type
_entity_poly.pdbx_seq_one_letter_code
_entity_poly.pdbx_strand_id
1 'polypeptide(L)'
;MKKSKKSGKSNSRGFSMVEIIIIIAIMAILTAALAPSLIKYVRKAKRATDVDTAEEIAQSYVRSTVEMAEKQQGTINYGSGTDYVRYDSTLSNPPAQLMDYAFAEFDQIPKSKVYRDYYWCIVYDTGTGKVQKVKLVPNVGSDTGGYDLYPNGDAYIEQR
;
A
#
# COMPACT_ATOMS: atom_id res chain seq x y z
N MET A 1 23.84 70.73 -21.34
CA MET A 1 23.43 69.33 -21.60
C MET A 1 22.22 68.96 -20.75
N LYS A 2 21.04 68.75 -21.34
CA LYS A 2 19.85 68.22 -20.64
C LYS A 2 19.71 66.74 -20.95
N LYS A 3 19.88 65.85 -19.96
CA LYS A 3 19.54 64.42 -20.07
C LYS A 3 18.07 64.24 -19.69
N SER A 4 17.19 63.97 -20.64
CA SER A 4 15.83 63.48 -20.33
C SER A 4 15.83 61.95 -20.35
N LYS A 5 15.52 61.35 -19.19
CA LYS A 5 15.38 59.91 -18.94
C LYS A 5 14.30 59.32 -19.87
N LYS A 6 14.68 58.40 -20.77
CA LYS A 6 13.73 57.62 -21.57
C LYS A 6 13.19 56.50 -20.68
N SER A 7 11.97 56.65 -20.16
CA SER A 7 11.29 55.58 -19.43
C SER A 7 10.91 54.47 -20.43
N GLY A 8 11.47 53.28 -20.24
CA GLY A 8 11.08 52.09 -20.99
C GLY A 8 9.62 51.75 -20.65
N LYS A 9 8.74 51.84 -21.65
CA LYS A 9 7.33 51.48 -21.51
C LYS A 9 7.25 49.95 -21.47
N SER A 10 7.13 49.38 -20.28
CA SER A 10 6.81 47.97 -20.10
C SER A 10 5.37 47.73 -20.59
N ASN A 11 5.22 47.22 -21.81
CA ASN A 11 3.96 46.67 -22.31
C ASN A 11 3.70 45.30 -21.65
N SER A 12 3.43 45.29 -20.35
CA SER A 12 2.80 44.14 -19.71
C SER A 12 1.34 44.13 -20.14
N ARG A 13 1.06 43.49 -21.28
CA ARG A 13 -0.29 43.03 -21.62
C ARG A 13 -0.63 41.93 -20.61
N GLY A 14 -1.17 42.31 -19.46
CA GLY A 14 -1.73 41.36 -18.51
C GLY A 14 -2.89 40.63 -19.17
N PHE A 15 -3.09 39.36 -18.79
CA PHE A 15 -4.29 38.61 -19.15
C PHE A 15 -5.54 39.44 -18.82
N SER A 16 -6.49 39.49 -19.74
CA SER A 16 -7.79 40.08 -19.46
C SER A 16 -8.49 39.23 -18.40
N MET A 17 -9.19 39.88 -17.45
CA MET A 17 -10.01 39.14 -16.47
C MET A 17 -11.00 38.18 -17.16
N VAL A 18 -11.53 38.59 -18.30
CA VAL A 18 -12.48 37.80 -19.09
C VAL A 18 -11.82 36.54 -19.64
N GLU A 19 -10.57 36.63 -20.10
CA GLU A 19 -9.82 35.47 -20.60
C GLU A 19 -9.63 34.43 -19.48
N ILE A 20 -9.32 34.87 -18.26
CA ILE A 20 -9.17 33.98 -17.10
C ILE A 20 -10.48 33.31 -16.71
N ILE A 21 -11.61 34.04 -16.71
CA ILE A 21 -12.93 33.48 -16.36
C ILE A 21 -13.34 32.36 -17.33
N ILE A 22 -13.09 32.57 -18.63
CA ILE A 22 -13.41 31.55 -19.64
C ILE A 22 -12.51 30.31 -19.45
N ILE A 23 -11.23 30.51 -19.13
CA ILE A 23 -10.29 29.40 -18.90
C ILE A 23 -10.71 28.53 -17.71
N ILE A 24 -11.05 29.14 -16.57
CA ILE A 24 -11.50 28.38 -15.39
C ILE A 24 -12.82 27.65 -15.67
N ALA A 25 -13.72 28.24 -16.47
CA ALA A 25 -14.97 27.61 -16.85
C ALA A 25 -14.75 26.34 -17.69
N ILE A 26 -13.86 26.40 -18.69
CA ILE A 26 -13.54 25.23 -19.52
C ILE A 26 -12.81 24.15 -18.68
N MET A 27 -11.85 24.54 -17.85
CA MET A 27 -11.14 23.61 -16.95
C MET A 27 -12.10 22.91 -15.98
N ALA A 28 -13.11 23.62 -15.46
CA ALA A 28 -14.13 23.05 -14.59
C ALA A 28 -14.98 21.98 -15.32
N ILE A 29 -15.39 22.24 -16.57
CA ILE A 29 -16.18 21.29 -17.36
C ILE A 29 -15.36 20.02 -17.66
N LEU A 30 -14.10 20.18 -18.08
CA LEU A 30 -13.22 19.05 -18.40
C LEU A 30 -12.91 18.20 -17.17
N THR A 31 -12.61 18.83 -16.03
CA THR A 31 -12.33 18.10 -14.78
C THR A 31 -13.57 17.38 -14.25
N ALA A 32 -14.76 17.99 -14.36
CA ALA A 32 -16.02 17.35 -13.99
C ALA A 32 -16.29 16.06 -14.79
N ALA A 33 -15.99 16.06 -16.09
CA ALA A 33 -16.16 14.88 -16.94
C ALA A 33 -15.12 13.76 -16.66
N LEU A 34 -13.90 14.12 -16.27
CA LEU A 34 -12.79 13.16 -16.05
C LEU A 34 -12.72 12.57 -14.63
N ALA A 35 -13.28 13.26 -13.64
CA ALA A 35 -13.29 12.84 -12.24
C ALA A 35 -13.69 11.37 -12.00
N PRO A 36 -14.79 10.81 -12.56
CA PRO A 36 -15.21 9.44 -12.26
C PRO A 36 -14.19 8.39 -12.73
N SER A 37 -13.61 8.58 -13.92
CA SER A 37 -12.58 7.69 -14.46
C SER A 37 -11.32 7.72 -13.59
N LEU A 38 -10.87 8.91 -13.20
CA LEU A 38 -9.69 9.05 -12.33
C LEU A 38 -9.89 8.34 -10.98
N ILE A 39 -11.06 8.50 -10.35
CA ILE A 39 -11.38 7.84 -9.07
C ILE A 39 -11.27 6.31 -9.20
N LYS A 40 -11.76 5.74 -10.31
CA LYS A 40 -11.65 4.30 -10.57
C LYS A 40 -10.18 3.85 -10.67
N TYR A 41 -9.36 4.58 -11.43
CA TYR A 41 -7.94 4.26 -11.56
C TYR A 41 -7.18 4.41 -10.24
N VAL A 42 -7.49 5.42 -9.43
CA VAL A 42 -6.88 5.60 -8.10
C VAL A 42 -7.24 4.44 -7.18
N ARG A 43 -8.49 3.94 -7.21
CA ARG A 43 -8.86 2.74 -6.43
C ARG A 43 -8.10 1.51 -6.92
N LYS A 44 -7.98 1.31 -8.23
CA LYS A 44 -7.20 0.20 -8.80
C LYS A 44 -5.73 0.27 -8.39
N ALA A 45 -5.14 1.46 -8.41
CA ALA A 45 -3.75 1.68 -7.98
C ALA A 45 -3.55 1.36 -6.51
N LYS A 46 -4.47 1.78 -5.63
CA LYS A 46 -4.42 1.41 -4.20
C LYS A 46 -4.50 -0.11 -3.99
N ARG A 47 -5.36 -0.80 -4.75
CA ARG A 47 -5.44 -2.27 -4.70
C ARG A 47 -4.15 -2.93 -5.20
N ALA A 48 -3.54 -2.41 -6.26
CA ALA A 48 -2.25 -2.90 -6.74
C ALA A 48 -1.16 -2.73 -5.67
N THR A 49 -1.09 -1.58 -5.00
CA THR A 49 -0.16 -1.39 -3.87
C THR A 49 -0.37 -2.40 -2.75
N ASP A 50 -1.62 -2.78 -2.45
CA ASP A 50 -1.89 -3.79 -1.43
C ASP A 50 -1.41 -5.18 -1.87
N VAL A 51 -1.47 -5.50 -3.17
CA VAL A 51 -0.93 -6.75 -3.73
C VAL A 51 0.60 -6.76 -3.67
N ASP A 52 1.24 -5.65 -4.04
CA ASP A 52 2.70 -5.50 -3.91
C ASP A 52 3.15 -5.66 -2.44
N THR A 53 2.39 -5.07 -1.51
CA THR A 53 2.65 -5.22 -0.06
C THR A 53 2.47 -6.67 0.40
N ALA A 54 1.46 -7.38 -0.12
CA ALA A 54 1.23 -8.78 0.21
C ALA A 54 2.38 -9.68 -0.28
N GLU A 55 2.94 -9.38 -1.45
CA GLU A 55 4.11 -10.07 -1.96
C GLU A 55 5.37 -9.79 -1.11
N GLU A 56 5.58 -8.54 -0.70
CA GLU A 56 6.66 -8.16 0.22
C GLU A 56 6.54 -8.92 1.56
N ILE A 57 5.34 -8.98 2.14
CA ILE A 57 5.06 -9.77 3.35
C ILE A 57 5.36 -11.26 3.14
N ALA A 58 4.96 -11.83 2.00
CA ALA A 58 5.23 -13.23 1.71
C ALA A 58 6.75 -13.51 1.63
N GLN A 59 7.50 -12.60 1.01
CA GLN A 59 8.96 -12.70 0.91
C GLN A 59 9.64 -12.51 2.26
N SER A 60 9.19 -11.56 3.08
CA SER A 60 9.75 -11.33 4.43
C SER A 60 9.52 -12.54 5.34
N TYR A 61 8.36 -13.20 5.22
CA TYR A 61 8.08 -14.45 5.92
C TYR A 61 9.05 -15.57 5.54
N VAL A 62 9.40 -15.70 4.25
CA VAL A 62 10.39 -16.70 3.83
C VAL A 62 11.76 -16.38 4.42
N ARG A 63 12.17 -15.10 4.44
CA ARG A 63 13.43 -14.66 5.05
C ARG A 63 13.46 -14.92 6.56
N SER A 64 12.35 -14.68 7.24
CA SER A 64 12.24 -14.86 8.68
C SER A 64 12.45 -16.31 9.12
N THR A 65 12.09 -17.30 8.28
CA THR A 65 12.41 -18.71 8.56
C THR A 65 13.90 -18.95 8.70
N VAL A 66 14.73 -18.31 7.86
CA VAL A 66 16.19 -18.42 7.90
C VAL A 66 16.74 -17.75 9.15
N GLU A 67 16.31 -16.51 9.41
CA GLU A 67 16.75 -15.75 10.58
C GLU A 67 16.39 -16.45 11.90
N MET A 68 15.18 -17.01 11.99
CA MET A 68 14.76 -17.77 13.15
C MET A 68 15.58 -19.05 13.35
N ALA A 69 15.90 -19.78 12.28
CA ALA A 69 16.78 -20.95 12.39
C ALA A 69 18.17 -20.58 12.94
N GLU A 70 18.73 -19.46 12.48
CA GLU A 70 20.04 -18.97 12.93
C GLU A 70 20.01 -18.51 14.38
N LYS A 71 18.95 -17.79 14.79
CA LYS A 71 18.83 -17.20 16.14
C LYS A 71 18.33 -18.18 17.20
N GLN A 72 17.49 -19.15 16.86
CA GLN A 72 16.92 -20.14 17.79
C GLN A 72 17.64 -21.50 17.79
N GLN A 73 18.87 -21.57 17.26
CA GLN A 73 19.70 -22.79 17.28
C GLN A 73 18.96 -24.05 16.79
N GLY A 74 18.32 -23.94 15.61
CA GLY A 74 17.96 -25.12 14.79
C GLY A 74 16.56 -25.70 14.97
N THR A 75 15.70 -25.18 15.84
CA THR A 75 14.28 -25.58 15.88
C THR A 75 13.37 -24.39 15.59
N ILE A 76 12.64 -24.45 14.48
CA ILE A 76 11.61 -23.45 14.16
C ILE A 76 10.25 -23.99 14.60
N ASN A 77 9.56 -23.24 15.47
CA ASN A 77 8.18 -23.52 15.82
C ASN A 77 7.25 -22.80 14.83
N TYR A 78 6.83 -23.52 13.79
CA TYR A 78 5.87 -23.03 12.79
C TYR A 78 4.44 -23.09 13.36
N GLY A 79 4.09 -22.16 14.25
CA GLY A 79 2.81 -22.02 14.98
C GLY A 79 1.63 -22.89 14.53
N SER A 80 0.55 -22.27 14.03
CA SER A 80 -0.70 -22.96 13.62
C SER A 80 -0.87 -23.05 12.10
N GLY A 81 0.07 -22.53 11.32
CA GLY A 81 -0.01 -22.43 9.87
C GLY A 81 -0.83 -21.23 9.36
N THR A 82 -1.33 -20.39 10.27
CA THR A 82 -2.02 -19.15 9.90
C THR A 82 -1.76 -18.06 10.93
N ASP A 83 -1.25 -16.93 10.46
CA ASP A 83 -0.99 -15.75 11.28
C ASP A 83 -1.82 -14.56 10.82
N TYR A 84 -2.34 -13.81 11.79
CA TYR A 84 -3.14 -12.61 11.55
C TYR A 84 -2.43 -11.41 12.15
N VAL A 85 -2.11 -10.42 11.31
CA VAL A 85 -1.33 -9.25 11.71
C VAL A 85 -1.97 -7.98 11.18
N ARG A 86 -1.99 -6.95 12.03
CA ARG A 86 -2.48 -5.61 11.71
C ARG A 86 -1.46 -4.59 12.18
N TYR A 87 -1.61 -3.36 11.73
CA TYR A 87 -0.70 -2.25 12.05
C TYR A 87 -0.49 -1.99 13.54
N ASP A 88 -1.42 -2.40 14.40
CA ASP A 88 -1.38 -2.22 15.85
C ASP A 88 -1.10 -3.54 16.59
N SER A 89 -0.81 -4.62 15.86
CA SER A 89 -0.35 -5.87 16.45
C SER A 89 0.95 -5.61 17.22
N THR A 90 1.00 -6.11 18.45
CA THR A 90 2.20 -6.06 19.27
C THR A 90 3.18 -7.12 18.80
N LEU A 91 4.39 -6.72 18.42
CA LEU A 91 5.49 -7.63 18.12
C LEU A 91 6.31 -7.89 19.38
N SER A 92 6.75 -9.12 19.59
CA SER A 92 7.65 -9.44 20.70
C SER A 92 9.00 -8.76 20.50
N ASN A 93 9.55 -8.19 21.58
CA ASN A 93 10.90 -7.66 21.58
C ASN A 93 11.69 -8.25 22.78
N PRO A 94 12.70 -9.11 22.56
CA PRO A 94 13.20 -9.55 21.26
C PRO A 94 12.19 -10.42 20.49
N PRO A 95 12.29 -10.51 19.14
CA PRO A 95 11.45 -11.38 18.33
C PRO A 95 11.49 -12.84 18.78
N ALA A 96 10.33 -13.47 18.94
CA ALA A 96 10.21 -14.81 19.53
C ALA A 96 9.52 -15.83 18.61
N GLN A 97 8.66 -15.36 17.70
CA GLN A 97 7.90 -16.18 16.74
C GLN A 97 8.18 -15.75 15.30
N LEU A 98 7.84 -16.60 14.32
CA LEU A 98 8.09 -16.32 12.88
C LEU A 98 7.50 -15.00 12.42
N MET A 99 6.30 -14.67 12.91
CA MET A 99 5.65 -13.40 12.66
C MET A 99 6.46 -12.22 13.19
N ASP A 100 7.09 -12.32 14.37
CA ASP A 100 7.90 -11.23 14.93
C ASP A 100 9.12 -10.94 14.05
N TYR A 101 9.78 -11.99 13.56
CA TYR A 101 10.93 -11.84 12.65
C TYR A 101 10.49 -11.36 11.26
N ALA A 102 9.37 -11.86 10.73
CA ALA A 102 8.86 -11.45 9.42
C ALA A 102 8.51 -9.96 9.33
N PHE A 103 8.21 -9.33 10.47
CA PHE A 103 7.92 -7.90 10.55
C PHE A 103 9.03 -7.09 11.22
N ALA A 104 10.16 -7.69 11.60
CA ALA A 104 11.27 -7.00 12.25
C ALA A 104 11.97 -5.98 11.32
N GLU A 105 11.96 -6.23 10.01
CA GLU A 105 12.53 -5.32 9.01
C GLU A 105 11.63 -4.13 8.68
N PHE A 106 10.35 -4.19 9.07
CA PHE A 106 9.40 -3.12 8.80
C PHE A 106 9.46 -2.09 9.93
N ASP A 107 9.67 -0.81 9.60
CA ASP A 107 9.54 0.30 10.57
C ASP A 107 8.19 0.28 11.30
N GLN A 108 7.15 -0.12 10.57
CA GLN A 108 5.80 -0.36 11.08
C GLN A 108 5.12 -1.41 10.21
N ILE A 109 4.31 -2.27 10.80
CA ILE A 109 3.48 -3.20 10.04
C ILE A 109 2.61 -2.41 9.05
N PRO A 110 2.67 -2.71 7.74
CA PRO A 110 2.00 -1.91 6.73
C PRO A 110 0.49 -2.01 6.84
N LYS A 111 -0.19 -0.91 6.52
CA LYS A 111 -1.66 -0.84 6.39
C LYS A 111 -2.06 -1.01 4.93
N SER A 112 -3.11 -1.78 4.67
CA SER A 112 -3.79 -1.75 3.38
C SER A 112 -4.27 -0.33 3.05
N LYS A 113 -4.04 0.09 1.81
CA LYS A 113 -4.45 1.38 1.24
C LYS A 113 -5.95 1.43 0.97
N VAL A 114 -6.61 0.28 0.85
CA VAL A 114 -8.06 0.16 0.61
C VAL A 114 -8.81 -0.17 1.90
N TYR A 115 -8.41 -1.20 2.63
CA TYR A 115 -9.06 -1.71 3.83
C TYR A 115 -8.16 -1.53 5.06
N ARG A 116 -8.09 -0.29 5.56
CA ARG A 116 -7.12 0.11 6.61
C ARG A 116 -7.24 -0.65 7.93
N ASP A 117 -8.43 -1.17 8.23
CA ASP A 117 -8.73 -1.86 9.49
C ASP A 117 -8.65 -3.38 9.40
N TYR A 118 -8.36 -3.91 8.20
CA TYR A 118 -8.27 -5.35 7.97
C TYR A 118 -6.94 -5.90 8.47
N TYR A 119 -6.93 -7.21 8.72
CA TYR A 119 -5.76 -7.99 9.05
C TYR A 119 -5.15 -8.55 7.77
N TRP A 120 -3.82 -8.55 7.72
CA TRP A 120 -3.08 -9.46 6.85
C TRP A 120 -3.18 -10.85 7.46
N CYS A 121 -3.75 -11.79 6.71
CA CYS A 121 -3.80 -13.20 7.06
C CYS A 121 -2.77 -13.93 6.19
N ILE A 122 -1.74 -14.48 6.82
CA ILE A 122 -0.65 -15.21 6.19
C ILE A 122 -0.88 -16.68 6.46
N VAL A 123 -1.11 -17.46 5.41
CA VAL A 123 -1.24 -18.92 5.49
C VAL A 123 0.05 -19.53 4.97
N TYR A 124 0.67 -20.38 5.78
CA TYR A 124 1.95 -21.02 5.45
C TYR A 124 1.95 -22.49 5.83
N ASP A 125 2.79 -23.25 5.13
CA ASP A 125 3.01 -24.66 5.40
C ASP A 125 3.85 -24.82 6.69
N THR A 126 3.35 -25.57 7.66
CA THR A 126 4.02 -25.74 8.96
C THR A 126 5.22 -26.69 8.92
N GLY A 127 5.40 -27.46 7.85
CA GLY A 127 6.57 -28.31 7.66
C GLY A 127 7.75 -27.57 7.03
N THR A 128 7.47 -26.55 6.21
CA THR A 128 8.46 -25.87 5.36
C THR A 128 8.57 -24.37 5.59
N GLY A 129 7.61 -23.76 6.31
CA GLY A 129 7.51 -22.30 6.48
C GLY A 129 7.13 -21.53 5.22
N LYS A 130 6.85 -22.22 4.11
CA LYS A 130 6.53 -21.57 2.84
C LYS A 130 5.17 -20.92 2.90
N VAL A 131 5.11 -19.63 2.56
CA VAL A 131 3.85 -18.90 2.42
C VAL A 131 3.06 -19.45 1.24
N GLN A 132 1.83 -19.88 1.52
CA GLN A 132 0.90 -20.40 0.53
C GLN A 132 -0.05 -19.30 0.04
N LYS A 133 -0.53 -18.45 0.97
CA LYS A 133 -1.46 -17.36 0.68
C LYS A 133 -1.22 -16.17 1.59
N VAL A 134 -1.43 -14.97 1.04
CA VAL A 134 -1.60 -13.75 1.85
C VAL A 134 -2.93 -13.13 1.48
N LYS A 135 -3.74 -12.84 2.51
CA LYS A 135 -5.11 -12.36 2.38
C LYS A 135 -5.33 -11.09 3.19
N LEU A 136 -6.29 -10.28 2.76
CA LEU A 136 -6.88 -9.22 3.56
C LEU A 136 -8.21 -9.70 4.14
N VAL A 137 -8.31 -9.79 5.46
CA VAL A 137 -9.51 -10.29 6.15
C VAL A 137 -10.03 -9.29 7.18
N PRO A 138 -11.35 -9.17 7.38
CA PRO A 138 -11.91 -8.21 8.33
C PRO A 138 -11.74 -8.64 9.79
N ASN A 139 -11.65 -9.94 10.07
CA ASN A 139 -11.58 -10.51 11.41
C ASN A 139 -10.56 -11.64 11.48
N VAL A 140 -10.04 -11.87 12.68
CA VAL A 140 -9.19 -13.03 13.00
C VAL A 140 -10.04 -14.30 13.20
N GLY A 141 -9.44 -15.48 12.99
CA GLY A 141 -10.04 -16.75 13.41
C GLY A 141 -10.76 -17.56 12.32
N SER A 142 -10.79 -17.10 11.07
CA SER A 142 -11.09 -17.96 9.92
C SER A 142 -10.42 -17.41 8.65
N ASP A 143 -9.71 -18.27 7.93
CA ASP A 143 -9.16 -18.02 6.59
C ASP A 143 -10.25 -17.94 5.51
N THR A 144 -11.49 -18.23 5.91
CA THR A 144 -12.68 -18.24 5.08
C THR A 144 -13.24 -16.82 5.00
N GLY A 145 -13.21 -16.24 3.80
CA GLY A 145 -13.58 -14.84 3.55
C GLY A 145 -12.39 -13.93 3.23
N GLY A 146 -12.68 -12.64 3.05
CA GLY A 146 -11.68 -11.64 2.67
C GLY A 146 -11.29 -11.69 1.19
N TYR A 147 -10.11 -11.16 0.91
CA TYR A 147 -9.56 -11.07 -0.43
C TYR A 147 -8.20 -11.76 -0.48
N ASP A 148 -7.97 -12.59 -1.50
CA ASP A 148 -6.66 -13.18 -1.77
C ASP A 148 -5.81 -12.19 -2.58
N LEU A 149 -4.56 -11.96 -2.15
CA LEU A 149 -3.63 -11.02 -2.79
C LEU A 149 -2.36 -11.72 -3.28
N TYR A 150 -1.89 -12.73 -2.55
CA TYR A 150 -0.78 -13.59 -2.94
C TYR A 150 -1.24 -15.06 -3.01
N PRO A 151 -0.80 -15.84 -4.01
CA PRO A 151 0.17 -15.49 -5.06
C PRO A 151 -0.41 -14.74 -6.26
N ASN A 152 -1.75 -14.68 -6.39
CA ASN A 152 -2.41 -13.93 -7.45
C ASN A 152 -3.44 -12.97 -6.84
N GLY A 153 -3.26 -11.67 -7.09
CA GLY A 153 -4.13 -10.58 -6.63
C GLY A 153 -5.01 -9.96 -7.72
N ASP A 154 -5.07 -10.54 -8.92
CA ASP A 154 -5.82 -9.98 -10.07
C ASP A 154 -7.30 -9.80 -9.74
N ALA A 155 -7.92 -10.83 -9.15
CA ALA A 155 -9.32 -10.80 -8.73
C ALA A 155 -9.60 -9.69 -7.70
N TYR A 156 -8.63 -9.38 -6.85
CA TYR A 156 -8.72 -8.28 -5.91
C TYR A 156 -8.64 -6.93 -6.62
N ILE A 157 -7.65 -6.75 -7.50
CA ILE A 157 -7.45 -5.52 -8.28
C ILE A 157 -8.67 -5.18 -9.14
N GLU A 158 -9.26 -6.19 -9.79
CA GLU A 158 -10.34 -6.04 -10.78
C GLU A 158 -11.76 -5.88 -10.21
N GLN A 159 -11.91 -5.78 -8.89
CA GLN A 159 -13.23 -5.56 -8.28
C GLN A 159 -13.93 -4.32 -8.88
N ARG A 160 -15.20 -4.50 -9.27
CA ARG A 160 -15.99 -3.45 -9.93
C ARG A 160 -16.29 -2.26 -9.03
#